data_AF-A0A7C9AP12-F1
#
_entry.id   AF-A0A7C9AP12-F1
#
_cell.length_a   1.000
_cell.length_b   1.000
_cell.length_c   1.000
_cell.angle_alpha   90.00
_cell.angle_beta   90.00
_cell.angle_gamma   90.00
#
_symmetry.space_group_name_H-M   'P 1'
#
loop_
_entity.id
_entity.type
_entity.pdbx_description
1 polymer ?
#
loop_
_entity_poly.entity_id
_entity_poly.type
_entity_poly.pdbx_seq_one_letter_code
_entity_poly.pdbx_strand_id
1 'polypeptide(L)'
;RRGPGVTVWVPVFIRDALVDDSTLSSFLTKLNEVTPIDSDDEVSWDLNSKGVFTVKSYYLKLLSYSSFAFRATSVGQFPWKIIWKSSAPLRVSVFVWEASHGSILTCDNLQKRGVILVNRCPM
;
A
#
# COMPACT_ATOMS: atom_id res chain seq x y z
N ARG A 1 31.39 17.92 32.81
CA ARG A 1 30.64 18.93 32.02
C ARG A 1 30.95 18.70 30.54
N ARG A 2 30.08 18.02 29.78
CA ARG A 2 30.20 17.95 28.31
C ARG A 2 29.44 19.16 27.75
N GLY A 3 30.07 19.94 26.86
CA GLY A 3 29.40 20.98 26.09
C GLY A 3 28.36 20.38 25.12
N PRO A 4 27.61 21.21 24.37
CA PRO A 4 26.62 20.73 23.40
C PRO A 4 27.35 19.95 22.31
N GLY A 5 27.44 18.62 22.50
CA GLY A 5 28.12 17.72 21.59
C GLY A 5 27.23 17.52 20.38
N VAL A 6 27.74 17.90 19.21
CA VAL A 6 27.11 17.54 17.93
C VAL A 6 27.06 16.02 17.87
N THR A 7 25.87 15.45 17.95
CA THR A 7 25.64 14.02 17.73
C THR A 7 25.67 13.75 16.23
N VAL A 8 26.67 13.00 15.78
CA VAL A 8 26.80 12.58 14.38
C VAL A 8 26.40 11.13 14.26
N TRP A 9 25.44 10.83 13.39
CA TRP A 9 25.06 9.45 13.07
C TRP A 9 26.17 8.76 12.27
N VAL A 10 26.57 7.56 12.71
CA VAL A 10 27.51 6.68 11.96
C VAL A 10 26.79 5.36 11.68
N PRO A 11 25.95 5.30 10.63
CA PRO A 11 25.19 4.10 10.30
C PRO A 11 26.10 2.97 9.80
N VAL A 12 25.86 1.75 10.30
CA VAL A 12 26.53 0.53 9.83
C VAL A 12 25.51 -0.32 9.09
N PHE A 13 25.70 -0.52 7.80
CA PHE A 13 24.81 -1.34 6.96
C PHE A 13 25.30 -2.79 6.96
N ILE A 14 24.42 -3.72 7.37
CA ILE A 14 24.75 -5.16 7.53
C ILE A 14 24.70 -5.92 6.19
N ARG A 15 24.07 -5.34 5.16
CA ARG A 15 24.00 -5.90 3.81
C ARG A 15 24.40 -4.80 2.84
N ASP A 16 24.91 -5.19 1.67
CA ASP A 16 25.00 -4.31 0.51
C ASP A 16 23.59 -3.80 0.25
N ALA A 17 23.32 -2.60 0.76
CA ALA A 17 22.06 -1.94 0.58
C ALA A 17 22.03 -1.64 -0.92
N LEU A 18 21.31 -2.46 -1.69
CA LEU A 18 20.91 -2.15 -3.07
C LEU A 18 19.89 -1.01 -3.03
N VAL A 19 20.31 0.10 -2.43
CA VAL A 19 19.57 1.32 -2.18
C VAL A 19 20.21 2.31 -3.12
N ASP A 20 19.42 2.84 -4.04
CA ASP A 20 19.86 3.89 -4.93
C ASP A 20 20.26 5.14 -4.13
N ASP A 21 21.14 5.96 -4.69
CA ASP A 21 21.66 7.16 -4.02
C ASP A 21 20.55 8.13 -3.58
N SER A 22 19.40 8.15 -4.27
CA SER A 22 18.29 9.04 -3.92
C SER A 22 17.57 8.57 -2.67
N THR A 23 17.32 7.27 -2.55
CA THR A 23 16.76 6.66 -1.35
C THR A 23 17.72 6.79 -0.17
N LEU A 24 19.02 6.56 -0.39
CA LEU A 24 20.05 6.73 0.63
C LEU A 24 20.10 8.18 1.15
N SER A 25 20.12 9.15 0.25
CA SER A 25 20.16 10.58 0.60
C SER A 25 18.95 10.98 1.43
N SER A 26 17.75 10.57 1.01
CA SER A 26 16.51 10.87 1.75
C SER A 26 16.52 10.29 3.17
N PHE A 27 17.09 9.09 3.34
CA PHE A 27 17.22 8.45 4.64
C PHE A 27 18.21 9.19 5.54
N LEU A 28 19.38 9.58 5.02
CA LEU A 28 20.39 10.33 5.79
C LEU A 28 19.89 11.72 6.20
N THR A 29 19.15 12.41 5.33
CA THR A 29 18.48 13.68 5.68
C THR A 29 17.53 13.47 6.85
N LYS A 30 16.70 12.42 6.81
CA LYS A 30 15.75 12.12 7.87
C LYS A 30 16.43 11.71 9.18
N LEU A 31 17.56 11.00 9.13
CA LEU A 31 18.35 10.70 10.32
C LEU A 31 18.90 11.96 10.98
N ASN A 32 19.39 12.92 10.19
CA ASN A 32 19.93 14.18 10.72
C ASN A 32 18.87 15.06 11.41
N GLU A 33 17.58 14.85 11.12
CA GLU A 33 16.48 15.52 11.83
C GLU A 33 16.24 14.94 13.24
N VAL A 34 16.77 13.73 13.53
CA VAL A 34 16.56 13.03 14.80
C VAL A 34 17.74 13.25 15.74
N THR A 35 17.48 13.86 16.89
CA THR A 35 18.43 13.91 18.01
C THR A 35 18.20 12.75 18.96
N PRO A 36 19.17 11.82 19.12
CA PRO A 36 19.03 10.71 20.06
C PRO A 36 18.83 11.23 21.48
N ILE A 37 17.87 10.64 22.18
CA ILE A 37 17.64 10.89 23.60
C ILE A 37 18.05 9.61 24.34
N ASP A 38 18.70 9.77 25.49
CA ASP A 38 19.10 8.66 26.37
C ASP A 38 17.88 8.16 27.14
N SER A 39 16.96 7.51 26.44
CA SER A 39 15.72 6.92 26.94
C SER A 39 15.46 5.59 26.24
N ASP A 40 14.63 4.75 26.85
CA ASP A 40 14.21 3.50 26.22
C ASP A 40 13.51 3.75 24.87
N ASP A 41 13.77 2.88 23.91
CA ASP A 41 13.16 2.93 22.58
C ASP A 41 11.65 2.66 22.67
N GLU A 42 10.86 3.52 22.02
CA GLU A 42 9.41 3.34 21.88
C GLU A 42 9.01 3.13 20.42
N VAL A 43 8.16 2.14 20.17
CA VAL A 43 7.56 1.93 18.84
C VAL A 43 6.48 2.99 18.63
N SER A 44 6.72 3.91 17.70
CA SER A 44 5.75 4.94 17.32
C SER A 44 5.04 4.58 16.01
N TRP A 45 3.78 5.02 15.89
CA TRP A 45 2.97 4.86 14.69
C TRP A 45 2.27 6.16 14.31
N ASP A 46 2.80 6.85 13.31
CA ASP A 46 2.36 8.18 12.87
C ASP A 46 1.18 8.14 11.87
N LEU A 47 0.80 6.96 11.39
CA LEU A 47 -0.29 6.79 10.41
C LEU A 47 -1.69 6.77 11.04
N ASN A 48 -1.78 6.96 12.36
CA ASN A 48 -3.03 6.99 13.10
C ASN A 48 -2.91 7.98 14.27
N SER A 49 -3.95 8.79 14.51
CA SER A 49 -3.95 9.79 15.59
C SER A 49 -3.84 9.19 17.00
N LYS A 50 -4.14 7.90 17.15
CA LYS A 50 -3.98 7.17 18.41
C LYS A 50 -2.56 6.68 18.67
N GLY A 51 -1.63 6.84 17.74
CA GLY A 51 -0.26 6.31 17.89
C GLY A 51 -0.18 4.77 17.86
N VAL A 52 -1.28 4.08 17.57
CA VAL A 52 -1.36 2.61 17.58
C VAL A 52 -1.40 2.06 16.17
N PHE A 53 -0.59 1.03 15.93
CA PHE A 53 -0.59 0.26 14.70
C PHE A 53 -1.97 -0.31 14.39
N THR A 54 -2.44 -0.09 13.17
CA THR A 54 -3.57 -0.85 12.63
C THR A 54 -3.30 -1.29 11.20
N VAL A 55 -3.74 -2.49 10.86
CA VAL A 55 -3.69 -3.03 9.49
C VAL A 55 -4.32 -2.05 8.50
N LYS A 56 -5.44 -1.41 8.90
CA LYS A 56 -6.12 -0.40 8.08
C LYS A 56 -5.23 0.81 7.77
N SER A 57 -4.61 1.43 8.79
CA SER A 57 -3.74 2.59 8.57
C SER A 57 -2.53 2.26 7.70
N TYR A 58 -1.94 1.06 7.90
CA TYR A 58 -0.81 0.60 7.10
C TYR A 58 -1.22 0.38 5.64
N TYR A 59 -2.34 -0.33 5.43
CA TYR A 59 -2.86 -0.61 4.10
C TYR A 59 -3.21 0.67 3.34
N LEU A 60 -3.83 1.66 3.98
CA LEU A 60 -4.11 2.96 3.35
C LEU A 60 -2.84 3.70 2.94
N LYS A 61 -1.78 3.64 3.76
CA LYS A 61 -0.49 4.22 3.44
C LYS A 61 0.17 3.53 2.25
N LEU A 62 0.15 2.19 2.20
CA LEU A 62 0.62 1.43 1.04
C LEU A 62 -0.14 1.79 -0.23
N LEU A 63 -1.47 1.93 -0.13
CA LEU A 63 -2.27 2.37 -1.26
C LEU A 63 -1.82 3.74 -1.75
N SER A 64 -1.52 4.71 -0.88
CA SER A 64 -1.10 6.06 -1.32
C SER A 64 0.11 6.09 -2.26
N TYR A 65 0.96 5.06 -2.24
CA TYR A 65 2.12 4.91 -3.12
C TYR A 65 1.80 4.22 -4.46
N SER A 66 0.59 3.67 -4.62
CA SER A 66 0.16 2.98 -5.84
C SER A 66 -0.73 3.88 -6.69
N SER A 67 -0.47 3.94 -8.00
CA SER A 67 -1.39 4.57 -8.97
C SER A 67 -2.76 3.88 -9.03
N PHE A 68 -2.87 2.65 -8.51
CA PHE A 68 -4.14 1.95 -8.31
C PHE A 68 -5.00 2.59 -7.20
N ALA A 69 -4.42 3.47 -6.37
CA ALA A 69 -5.13 4.18 -5.32
C ALA A 69 -6.26 5.07 -5.84
N PHE A 70 -6.17 5.65 -7.03
CA PHE A 70 -7.31 6.41 -7.57
C PHE A 70 -8.56 5.51 -7.71
N ARG A 71 -8.36 4.20 -7.95
CA ARG A 71 -9.45 3.21 -7.95
C ARG A 71 -9.79 2.74 -6.53
N ALA A 72 -8.82 2.59 -5.64
CA ALA A 72 -9.03 2.10 -4.27
C ALA A 72 -9.46 3.16 -3.25
N THR A 73 -9.34 4.46 -3.52
CA THR A 73 -9.97 5.54 -2.73
C THR A 73 -11.50 5.43 -2.77
N SER A 74 -12.02 4.67 -3.75
CA SER A 74 -13.41 4.21 -3.74
C SER A 74 -13.69 3.07 -2.76
N VAL A 75 -12.77 2.61 -1.90
CA VAL A 75 -13.13 1.68 -0.80
C VAL A 75 -14.15 2.32 0.15
N GLY A 76 -14.22 3.66 0.21
CA GLY A 76 -15.31 4.40 0.85
C GLY A 76 -16.58 4.62 0.00
N GLN A 77 -16.51 4.43 -1.32
CA GLN A 77 -17.62 4.61 -2.27
C GLN A 77 -18.14 3.32 -2.89
N PHE A 78 -17.45 2.20 -2.69
CA PHE A 78 -17.81 0.93 -3.27
C PHE A 78 -19.14 0.50 -2.66
N PRO A 79 -20.20 0.30 -3.47
CA PRO A 79 -21.54 0.06 -2.96
C PRO A 79 -21.70 -1.38 -2.47
N TRP A 80 -20.87 -1.82 -1.52
CA TRP A 80 -20.86 -3.16 -0.96
C TRP A 80 -22.25 -3.54 -0.41
N LYS A 81 -22.98 -2.57 0.16
CA LYS A 81 -24.34 -2.78 0.64
C LYS A 81 -25.28 -3.19 -0.49
N ILE A 82 -25.16 -2.63 -1.68
CA ILE A 82 -25.99 -3.00 -2.82
C ILE A 82 -25.72 -4.44 -3.22
N ILE A 83 -24.45 -4.87 -3.20
CA ILE A 83 -24.06 -6.22 -3.61
C ILE A 83 -24.47 -7.26 -2.56
N TRP A 84 -24.09 -7.04 -1.31
CA TRP A 84 -24.21 -8.02 -0.22
C TRP A 84 -25.53 -7.95 0.55
N LYS A 85 -26.26 -6.83 0.50
CA LYS A 85 -27.62 -6.72 1.08
C LYS A 85 -28.73 -6.83 0.03
N SER A 86 -28.42 -7.09 -1.24
CA SER A 86 -29.46 -7.41 -2.22
C SER A 86 -30.09 -8.76 -1.89
N SER A 87 -31.33 -8.98 -2.31
CA SER A 87 -31.97 -10.30 -2.29
C SER A 87 -31.44 -11.22 -3.42
N ALA A 88 -30.35 -10.83 -4.10
CA ALA A 88 -29.82 -11.59 -5.21
C ALA A 88 -29.16 -12.90 -4.73
N PRO A 89 -29.18 -13.96 -5.56
CA PRO A 89 -28.41 -15.16 -5.26
C PRO A 89 -26.91 -14.85 -5.12
N LEU A 90 -26.21 -15.58 -4.25
CA LEU A 90 -24.79 -15.39 -3.97
C LEU A 90 -23.92 -15.36 -5.25
N ARG A 91 -24.26 -16.19 -6.25
CA ARG A 91 -23.56 -16.22 -7.54
C ARG A 91 -23.61 -14.87 -8.26
N VAL A 92 -24.73 -14.17 -8.17
CA VAL A 92 -24.93 -12.85 -8.78
C VAL A 92 -24.14 -11.81 -7.99
N SER A 93 -24.19 -11.84 -6.65
CA SER A 93 -23.44 -10.91 -5.81
C SER A 93 -21.92 -11.04 -6.03
N VAL A 94 -21.40 -12.28 -6.09
CA VAL A 94 -19.98 -12.54 -6.39
C VAL A 94 -19.62 -12.04 -7.79
N PHE A 95 -20.46 -12.32 -8.79
CA PHE A 95 -20.22 -11.83 -10.15
C PHE A 95 -20.17 -10.29 -10.22
N VAL A 96 -21.10 -9.59 -9.58
CA VAL A 96 -21.14 -8.12 -9.56
C VAL A 96 -19.94 -7.55 -8.78
N TRP A 97 -19.52 -8.20 -7.70
CA TRP A 97 -18.29 -7.83 -6.99
C TRP A 97 -17.07 -7.97 -7.90
N GLU A 98 -16.87 -9.12 -8.54
CA GLU A 98 -15.80 -9.31 -9.53
C GLU A 98 -15.88 -8.28 -10.68
N ALA A 99 -17.09 -7.96 -11.16
CA ALA A 99 -17.33 -6.97 -12.21
C ALA A 99 -16.79 -5.60 -11.82
N SER A 100 -17.15 -5.17 -10.62
CA SER A 100 -16.82 -3.85 -10.11
C SER A 100 -15.32 -3.66 -9.84
N HIS A 101 -14.62 -4.75 -9.54
CA HIS A 101 -13.16 -4.77 -9.40
C HIS A 101 -12.44 -4.99 -10.74
N GLY A 102 -13.16 -5.05 -11.87
CA GLY A 102 -12.59 -5.32 -13.18
C GLY A 102 -11.92 -6.69 -13.28
N SER A 103 -12.34 -7.63 -12.43
CA SER A 103 -11.76 -8.96 -12.28
C SER A 103 -12.58 -10.06 -12.95
N ILE A 104 -13.71 -9.71 -13.60
CA ILE A 104 -14.38 -10.60 -14.56
C ILE A 104 -13.39 -11.00 -15.65
N LEU A 105 -13.36 -12.30 -15.95
CA LEU A 105 -12.64 -12.90 -17.05
C LEU A 105 -13.34 -12.58 -18.38
N THR A 106 -13.32 -11.31 -18.79
CA THR A 106 -13.67 -10.93 -20.16
C THR A 106 -12.53 -11.32 -21.10
N CYS A 107 -12.84 -11.50 -22.39
CA CYS A 107 -11.82 -11.80 -23.41
C CYS A 107 -10.64 -10.81 -23.36
N ASP A 108 -10.94 -9.52 -23.20
CA ASP A 108 -9.94 -8.45 -23.11
C ASP A 108 -9.07 -8.57 -21.85
N ASN A 109 -9.65 -8.93 -20.71
CA ASN A 109 -8.91 -9.11 -19.46
C ASN A 109 -8.01 -10.35 -19.48
N LEU A 110 -8.47 -11.42 -20.14
CA LEU A 110 -7.68 -12.62 -20.38
C LEU A 110 -6.49 -12.33 -21.29
N GLN A 111 -6.71 -11.61 -22.40
CA GLN A 111 -5.63 -11.19 -23.30
C GLN A 111 -4.62 -10.27 -22.62
N LYS A 112 -5.07 -9.28 -21.82
CA LYS A 112 -4.18 -8.41 -21.02
C LYS A 112 -3.33 -9.18 -20.01
N ARG A 113 -3.81 -10.34 -19.55
CA ARG A 113 -3.08 -11.25 -18.65
C ARG A 113 -2.23 -12.28 -19.39
N GLY A 114 -2.13 -12.19 -20.71
CA GLY A 114 -1.31 -13.10 -21.54
C GLY A 114 -1.98 -14.43 -21.86
N VAL A 115 -3.29 -14.60 -21.61
CA VAL A 115 -4.02 -15.80 -21.99
C VAL A 115 -4.38 -15.72 -23.48
N ILE A 116 -3.90 -16.69 -24.25
CA ILE A 116 -4.20 -16.81 -25.68
C ILE A 116 -5.66 -17.26 -25.83
N LEU A 117 -6.53 -16.33 -26.21
CA LEU A 117 -7.92 -16.63 -26.52
C LEU A 117 -8.07 -16.94 -28.01
N VAL A 118 -8.41 -18.19 -28.33
CA VAL A 118 -8.72 -18.61 -29.70
C VAL A 118 -10.17 -18.23 -30.00
N ASN A 119 -10.44 -16.94 -30.27
CA ASN A 119 -11.76 -16.49 -30.72
C ASN A 119 -12.01 -17.00 -32.14
N ARG A 120 -12.44 -18.26 -32.27
CA ARG A 120 -12.91 -18.85 -33.52
C ARG A 120 -14.43 -19.06 -33.44
N CYS A 121 -15.16 -17.97 -33.58
CA CYS A 121 -16.52 -18.02 -34.10
C CYS A 121 -16.57 -17.13 -35.35
N PRO A 122 -16.68 -17.70 -36.57
CA PRO A 122 -17.07 -16.91 -37.72
C PRO A 122 -18.53 -16.49 -37.51
N MET A 123 -18.82 -15.19 -37.68
CA MET A 123 -20.20 -14.70 -37.81
C MET A 123 -20.81 -15.19 -39.12
#